data_AF-A0A2I0H2I0-F1
#
_entry.id   AF-A0A2I0H2I0-F1
#
_cell.length_a   1.000
_cell.length_b   1.000
_cell.length_c   1.000
_cell.angle_alpha   90.00
_cell.angle_beta   90.00
_cell.angle_gamma   90.00
#
_symmetry.space_group_name_H-M   'P 1'
#
loop_
_entity.id
_entity.type
_entity.pdbx_description
1 polymer ?
#
loop_
_entity_poly.entity_id
_entity_poly.type
_entity_poly.pdbx_seq_one_letter_code
_entity_poly.pdbx_strand_id
1 'polypeptide(L)' 'MMASEMRAAIQKVPMGYRFHPTDDELLNYYLRRKNLGLEEVECVIPDVDICRWEPQELPGKFTESSIVEPKDLEWWFF' A
#
# COMPACT_ATOMS: atom_id res chain seq x y z
N MET A 1 -7.34 14.00 9.91
CA MET A 1 -6.46 15.17 9.72
C MET A 1 -5.07 14.73 9.26
N MET A 2 -4.44 13.75 9.92
CA MET A 2 -3.15 13.18 9.47
C MET A 2 -3.23 12.50 8.08
N ALA A 3 -4.23 11.64 7.83
CA ALA A 3 -4.39 10.95 6.55
C ALA A 3 -4.52 11.84 5.32
N SER A 4 -5.19 12.98 5.47
CA SER A 4 -5.31 13.98 4.40
C SER A 4 -3.98 14.67 4.10
N GLU A 5 -3.14 14.88 5.13
CA GLU A 5 -1.82 15.49 4.97
C GLU A 5 -0.83 14.51 4.34
N MET A 6 -0.85 13.24 4.74
CA MET A 6 -0.01 12.18 4.16
C MET A 6 -0.33 11.98 2.68
N ARG A 7 -1.63 11.89 2.31
CA ARG A 7 -2.05 11.79 0.91
C ARG A 7 -1.60 13.01 0.09
N ALA A 8 -1.70 14.21 0.65
CA ALA A 8 -1.21 15.42 0.00
C ALA A 8 0.33 15.45 -0.15
N ALA A 9 1.06 14.85 0.79
CA ALA A 9 2.51 14.69 0.69
C ALA A 9 2.90 13.71 -0.42
N ILE A 10 2.18 12.59 -0.56
CA ILE A 10 2.38 11.59 -1.63
C ILE A 10 2.16 12.22 -3.03
N GLN A 11 1.19 13.14 -3.16
CA GLN A 11 0.97 13.87 -4.42
C GLN A 11 2.11 14.84 -4.79
N LYS A 12 2.96 15.23 -3.83
CA LYS A 12 4.09 16.15 -4.04
C LYS A 12 5.39 15.44 -4.40
N VAL A 13 5.41 14.11 -4.43
CA VAL A 13 6.61 13.33 -4.73
C VAL A 13 6.90 13.42 -6.24
N PRO A 14 8.18 13.46 -6.68
CA PRO A 14 8.53 13.59 -8.10
C PRO A 14 7.84 12.57 -9.00
N MET A 15 7.57 12.98 -10.25
CA MET A 15 7.07 12.07 -11.27
C MET A 15 8.03 10.88 -11.44
N GLY A 16 7.47 9.67 -11.56
CA GLY A 16 8.23 8.43 -11.62
C GLY A 16 8.51 7.77 -10.27
N TYR A 17 8.34 8.48 -9.15
CA TYR A 17 8.39 7.83 -7.83
C TYR A 17 7.16 6.95 -7.64
N ARG A 18 7.39 5.68 -7.33
CA ARG A 18 6.34 4.67 -7.15
C ARG A 18 6.71 3.73 -6.02
N PHE A 19 5.69 3.08 -5.47
CA PHE A 19 5.92 2.02 -4.51
C PHE A 19 6.39 0.76 -5.26
N HIS A 20 7.66 0.42 -5.11
CA HIS A 20 8.27 -0.74 -5.76
C HIS A 20 9.36 -1.30 -4.82
N PRO A 21 8.95 -1.93 -3.71
CA PRO A 21 9.88 -2.45 -2.72
C PRO A 21 10.69 -3.61 -3.31
N THR A 22 11.91 -3.77 -2.83
CA THR A 22 12.69 -5.00 -3.02
C THR A 22 12.12 -6.14 -2.16
N ASP A 23 12.46 -7.39 -2.50
CA ASP A 23 12.08 -8.56 -1.68
C ASP A 23 12.53 -8.42 -0.22
N ASP A 24 13.72 -7.87 0.01
CA ASP A 24 14.25 -7.62 1.35
C ASP A 24 13.42 -6.58 2.10
N GLU A 25 13.00 -5.49 1.46
CA GLU A 25 12.13 -4.50 2.07
C GLU A 25 10.75 -5.09 2.37
N LEU A 26 10.18 -5.88 1.44
CA LEU A 26 8.89 -6.52 1.63
C LEU A 26 8.89 -7.44 2.86
N LEU A 27 9.90 -8.30 2.99
CA LEU A 27 10.01 -9.27 4.08
C LEU A 27 10.45 -8.63 5.40
N ASN A 28 11.57 -7.89 5.38
CA ASN A 28 12.24 -7.45 6.60
C ASN A 28 11.68 -6.14 7.15
N TYR A 29 11.05 -5.32 6.32
CA TYR A 29 10.44 -4.07 6.76
C TYR A 29 8.92 -4.20 6.86
N TYR A 30 8.21 -4.45 5.76
CA TYR A 30 6.74 -4.40 5.74
C TYR A 30 6.11 -5.57 6.50
N LEU A 31 6.40 -6.81 6.09
CA LEU A 31 5.80 -8.00 6.70
C LEU A 31 6.21 -8.17 8.17
N ARG A 32 7.48 -7.93 8.48
CA ARG A 32 7.97 -7.98 9.86
C ARG A 32 7.24 -6.98 10.77
N ARG A 33 7.05 -5.73 10.33
CA ARG A 33 6.34 -4.71 11.11
C ARG A 33 4.89 -5.08 11.33
N LYS A 34 4.19 -5.58 10.30
CA LYS A 34 2.83 -6.09 10.41
C LYS A 34 2.72 -7.19 11.48
N ASN A 35 3.59 -8.19 11.41
CA ASN A 35 3.58 -9.30 12.37
C ASN A 35 3.87 -8.88 13.82
N LEU A 36 4.56 -7.75 14.01
CA LEU A 36 4.84 -7.17 15.32
C LEU A 36 3.74 -6.21 15.80
N GLY A 37 2.68 -5.99 15.01
CA GLY A 37 1.64 -5.00 15.31
C GLY A 37 2.15 -3.55 15.29
N LEU A 38 3.26 -3.31 14.58
CA LEU A 38 3.91 -2.00 14.44
C LEU A 38 3.52 -1.32 13.12
N GLU A 39 2.37 -1.66 12.55
CA GLU A 39 1.88 -0.96 11.36
C GLU A 39 1.44 0.46 11.73
N GLU A 40 1.66 1.38 10.80
CA GLU A 40 1.08 2.71 10.91
C GLU A 40 -0.39 2.64 10.50
N VAL A 41 -1.23 3.52 11.07
CA VAL A 41 -2.69 3.61 10.79
C VAL A 41 -2.99 3.85 9.30
N GLU A 42 -1.97 4.17 8.52
CA GLU A 42 -2.01 4.51 7.10
C GLU A 42 -1.02 3.62 6.35
N CYS A 43 -1.47 2.43 5.91
CA CYS A 43 -0.59 1.42 5.35
C CYS A 43 -0.53 1.50 3.81
N VAL A 44 0.68 1.48 3.27
CA VAL A 44 0.96 1.45 1.82
C VAL A 44 0.50 0.11 1.21
N ILE A 45 0.63 -0.97 1.98
CA ILE A 45 0.13 -2.31 1.66
C ILE A 45 -1.11 -2.56 2.54
N PRO A 46 -2.34 -2.51 1.98
CA PRO A 46 -3.55 -2.71 2.78
C PRO A 46 -3.79 -4.19 3.13
N ASP A 47 -4.46 -4.39 4.27
CA ASP A 47 -5.05 -5.65 4.71
C ASP A 47 -6.33 -5.95 3.92
N VAL A 48 -6.25 -6.87 2.94
CA VAL A 48 -7.39 -7.27 2.12
C VAL A 48 -7.43 -8.78 2.02
N ASP A 49 -8.59 -9.37 2.32
CA ASP A 49 -8.84 -10.79 2.08
C ASP A 49 -8.99 -11.03 0.57
N ILE A 50 -7.85 -11.20 -0.12
CA ILE A 50 -7.78 -11.31 -1.59
C ILE A 50 -8.56 -12.50 -2.12
N CYS A 51 -8.74 -13.56 -1.31
CA CYS A 51 -9.44 -14.78 -1.69
C CYS A 51 -10.95 -14.57 -1.83
N ARG A 52 -11.48 -13.43 -1.40
CA ARG A 52 -12.91 -13.09 -1.48
C ARG A 52 -13.28 -12.30 -2.74
N TRP A 53 -12.31 -11.91 -3.55
CA TRP A 53 -12.52 -11.01 -4.69
C TRP A 53 -11.99 -11.62 -5.97
N GLU A 54 -12.62 -11.27 -7.09
CA GLU A 54 -12.07 -11.58 -8.41
C GLU A 54 -10.82 -10.74 -8.67
N PRO A 55 -9.83 -11.24 -9.42
CA PRO A 55 -8.59 -10.50 -9.72
C PRO A 55 -8.82 -9.09 -10.30
N GLN A 56 -9.88 -8.93 -11.09
CA GLN A 56 -10.28 -7.65 -11.68
C GLN A 56 -10.86 -6.64 -10.67
N GLU A 57 -11.31 -7.10 -9.51
CA GLU A 57 -11.86 -6.25 -8.44
C GLU A 57 -10.77 -5.75 -7.48
N LEU A 58 -9.64 -6.47 -7.38
CA LEU A 58 -8.52 -6.15 -6.49
C LEU A 58 -7.96 -4.72 -6.68
N PRO A 59 -7.81 -4.18 -7.90
CA PRO A 59 -7.37 -2.79 -8.08
C PRO A 59 -8.29 -1.77 -7.39
N GLY A 60 -9.60 -2.04 -7.40
CA GLY A 60 -10.59 -1.22 -6.69
C GLY A 60 -10.38 -1.31 -5.17
N LYS A 61 -10.19 -2.53 -4.64
CA LYS A 61 -9.92 -2.75 -3.21
C LYS A 61 -8.65 -2.06 -2.73
N PHE A 62 -7.60 -2.08 -3.56
CA PHE A 62 -6.37 -1.34 -3.27
C PHE A 62 -6.62 0.16 -3.21
N THR A 63 -7.33 0.73 -4.19
CA THR A 63 -7.61 2.17 -4.25
C THR A 63 -8.45 2.65 -3.05
N GLU A 64 -9.37 1.81 -2.58
CA GLU A 64 -10.20 2.08 -1.39
C GLU A 64 -9.38 2.09 -0.09
N SER A 65 -8.36 1.23 0.01
CA SER A 65 -7.71 0.89 1.28
C SER A 65 -6.29 1.42 1.43
N SER A 66 -5.58 1.65 0.33
CA SER A 66 -4.20 2.15 0.33
C SER A 66 -4.15 3.68 0.38
N ILE A 67 -3.07 4.20 0.96
CA ILE A 67 -2.74 5.62 0.93
C ILE A 67 -2.02 6.05 -0.34
N VAL A 68 -1.39 5.10 -1.05
CA VAL A 68 -0.71 5.39 -2.31
C VAL A 68 -1.64 5.14 -3.48
N GLU A 69 -1.55 6.00 -4.49
CA GLU A 69 -2.22 5.74 -5.76
C GLU A 69 -1.39 4.73 -6.56
N PRO A 70 -2.03 3.71 -7.16
CA PRO A 70 -1.34 2.78 -8.04
C PRO A 70 -0.86 3.53 -9.29
N LYS A 71 0.46 3.56 -9.50
CA LYS A 71 1.08 4.18 -10.67
C LYS A 71 1.42 3.16 -11.77
N ASP A 72 1.42 1.87 -11.41
CA ASP A 72 1.69 0.73 -12.28
C ASP A 72 0.52 -0.27 -12.22
N LEU A 73 0.57 -1.32 -13.03
CA LEU A 73 -0.39 -2.45 -13.00
C LEU A 73 -0.02 -3.48 -11.91
N GLU A 74 0.42 -2.99 -10.75
CA GLU A 74 0.91 -3.79 -9.64
C GLU A 74 0.25 -3.30 -8.34
N TRP A 75 -0.30 -4.25 -7.58
CA TRP A 75 -0.99 -3.98 -6.31
C TRP A 75 -0.48 -4.96 -5.26
N TRP A 76 -0.16 -4.43 -4.08
CA TRP A 76 0.38 -5.20 -2.97
C TRP A 76 -0.69 -5.33 -1.89
N PHE A 77 -0.88 -6.54 -1.38
CA PHE A 77 -1.79 -6.85 -0.28
C PHE A 77 -1.06 -7.73 0.72
N PHE A 78 -1.47 -7.66 1.98
CA PHE A 78 -1.05 -8.63 2.99
C PHE A 78 -2.03 -9.79 3.14
#